data_AF-A0A1I8NC86-F1
#
_entry.id   AF-A0A1I8NC86-F1
#
_cell.length_a   1.000
_cell.length_b   1.000
_cell.length_c   1.000
_cell.angle_alpha   90.00
_cell.angle_beta   90.00
_cell.angle_gamma   90.00
#
_symmetry.space_group_name_H-M   'P 1'
#
loop_
_entity.id
_entity.type
_entity.pdbx_description
1 polymer ?
#
loop_
_entity_poly.entity_id
_entity_poly.type
_entity_poly.pdbx_seq_one_letter_code
_entity_poly.pdbx_strand_id
1 'polypeptide(L)' 'SCQGPHEKRLLNHLLSTYNTLERPVANESDPLEVKFGLTLQQIIDVDEKNQILTTNAWLNLVSDMYPLR' A
#
# COMPACT_ATOMS: atom_id res chain seq x y z
N SER A 1 -4.88 2.17 -25.20
CA SER A 1 -5.38 2.94 -24.05
C SER A 1 -5.02 4.40 -24.23
N CYS A 2 -5.98 5.25 -24.57
CA CYS A 2 -5.80 6.69 -24.74
C CYS A 2 -5.96 7.40 -23.39
N GLN A 3 -5.05 7.13 -22.45
CA GLN A 3 -4.84 8.03 -21.31
C GLN A 3 -4.52 9.41 -21.87
N GLY A 4 -5.30 10.42 -21.46
CA GLY A 4 -5.22 11.76 -22.04
C GLY A 4 -3.80 12.33 -21.89
N PRO A 5 -3.32 13.16 -22.83
CA PRO A 5 -1.99 13.77 -22.74
C PRO A 5 -1.76 14.57 -21.44
N HIS A 6 -2.84 15.03 -20.80
CA HIS A 6 -2.79 15.70 -19.50
C HIS A 6 -2.54 14.75 -18.31
N GLU A 7 -3.07 13.52 -18.35
CA GLU A 7 -2.86 12.50 -17.33
C GLU A 7 -1.39 12.06 -17.30
N LYS A 8 -0.82 11.76 -18.49
CA LYS A 8 0.60 11.41 -18.62
C LYS A 8 1.52 12.54 -18.16
N ARG A 9 1.20 13.79 -18.50
CA ARG A 9 1.98 14.95 -18.05
C ARG A 9 1.95 15.09 -16.53
N LEU A 10 0.79 14.90 -15.91
CA LEU A 10 0.64 14.97 -14.46
C LEU A 10 1.42 13.86 -13.76
N LEU A 11 1.30 12.61 -14.22
CA LEU A 11 2.03 11.48 -13.66
C LEU A 11 3.55 11.68 -13.74
N ASN A 12 4.05 12.12 -14.90
CA ASN A 12 5.47 12.41 -15.07
C ASN A 12 5.93 13.54 -14.14
N HIS A 13 5.11 14.57 -13.94
CA HIS A 13 5.43 15.66 -13.03
C HIS A 13 5.50 15.18 -11.57
N LEU A 14 4.46 14.49 -11.09
CA LEU A 14 4.37 13.99 -9.71
C LEU A 14 5.45 12.97 -9.36
N LEU A 15 5.83 12.11 -10.31
CA LEU A 15 6.80 11.03 -10.07
C LEU A 15 8.25 11.41 -10.40
N SER A 16 8.49 12.57 -11.03
CA SER A 16 9.84 12.97 -11.49
C SER A 16 10.89 13.05 -10.39
N THR A 17 10.47 13.37 -9.16
CA THR A 17 11.34 13.59 -8.00
C THR A 17 11.07 12.58 -6.86
N TYR A 18 10.22 11.58 -7.11
CA TYR A 18 9.85 10.59 -6.11
C TYR A 18 10.92 9.50 -6.02
N ASN A 19 11.63 9.42 -4.88
CA ASN A 19 12.56 8.32 -4.59
C ASN A 19 11.81 7.20 -3.84
N THR A 20 11.72 6.02 -4.44
CA THR A 20 11.02 4.86 -3.85
C THR A 20 11.75 4.23 -2.66
N LEU A 21 13.03 4.55 -2.47
CA LEU A 21 13.85 4.05 -1.35
C LEU A 21 13.79 4.96 -0.12
N GLU A 22 13.31 6.19 -0.28
CA GLU A 22 13.17 7.15 0.81
C GLU A 22 11.80 7.01 1.47
N ARG A 23 11.80 7.18 2.79
CA ARG A 23 10.56 7.19 3.56
C ARG A 23 9.78 8.45 3.21
N PRO A 24 8.51 8.35 2.78
CA PRO A 24 7.79 9.50 2.26
C PRO A 24 7.18 10.33 3.39
N VAL A 25 8.03 11.06 4.10
CA VAL A 25 7.66 12.03 5.13
C VAL A 25 8.23 13.40 4.81
N ALA A 26 7.50 14.45 5.15
CA ALA A 26 7.98 15.83 5.01
C ALA A 26 9.07 16.17 6.04
N ASN A 27 9.03 15.52 7.21
CA ASN A 27 9.97 15.72 8.30
C ASN A 27 10.47 14.36 8.79
N GLU A 28 11.78 14.19 8.89
CA GLU A 28 12.40 12.96 9.37
C GLU A 28 12.02 12.60 10.81
N SER A 29 11.66 13.60 11.63
CA SER A 29 11.28 13.39 13.02
C SER A 29 9.88 12.81 13.20
N ASP A 30 9.03 12.87 12.16
CA ASP A 30 7.63 12.44 12.26
C ASP A 30 7.49 10.94 11.97
N PRO A 31 6.68 10.19 12.73
CA PRO A 31 6.41 8.78 12.43
C PRO A 31 5.49 8.62 11.21
N LEU A 32 5.66 7.53 10.46
CA LEU A 32 4.71 7.13 9.42
C LEU A 32 3.66 6.20 10.02
N GLU A 33 2.40 6.65 10.07
CA GLU A 33 1.29 5.82 10.51
C GLU A 33 0.82 4.91 9.37
N VAL A 34 0.89 3.60 9.58
CA VAL A 34 0.41 2.58 8.63
C VAL A 34 -0.79 1.89 9.25
N LYS A 35 -1.95 2.06 8.62
CA LYS A 35 -3.21 1.41 9.01
C LYS A 35 -3.36 0.14 8.19
N PHE A 36 -3.44 -1.00 8.85
CA PHE A 36 -3.74 -2.26 8.19
C PHE A 36 -5.10 -2.78 8.63
N GLY A 37 -5.84 -3.32 7.66
CA GLY A 37 -7.09 -4.04 7.87
C GLY A 37 -7.00 -5.41 7.22
N LEU A 38 -7.57 -6.41 7.85
CA LEU A 38 -7.66 -7.76 7.32
C LEU A 38 -9.13 -8.13 7.16
N THR A 39 -9.52 -8.57 5.97
CA THR A 39 -10.84 -9.11 5.71
C THR A 39 -10.70 -10.59 5.40
N LEU A 40 -11.13 -11.45 6.32
CA LEU A 40 -11.17 -12.88 6.09
C LEU A 40 -12.22 -13.21 5.03
N GLN A 41 -11.82 -13.91 3.98
CA GLN A 41 -12.73 -14.34 2.93
C GLN A 41 -13.23 -15.76 3.19
N GLN A 42 -12.32 -16.69 3.50
CA GLN A 42 -12.64 -18.09 3.75
C GLN A 42 -11.52 -18.79 4.53
N ILE A 43 -11.89 -19.77 5.37
CA ILE A 43 -10.97 -20.78 5.92
C ILE A 43 -10.93 -21.96 4.95
N ILE A 44 -9.74 -22.27 4.43
CA ILE A 44 -9.52 -23.31 3.43
C ILE A 44 -9.25 -24.64 4.12
N ASP A 45 -8.36 -24.65 5.11
CA ASP A 45 -7.98 -25.86 5.84
C ASP A 45 -7.44 -25.54 7.24
N VAL A 46 -7.58 -26.50 8.15
CA VAL A 46 -7.07 -26.45 9.52
C VAL A 46 -6.34 -27.77 9.80
N ASP A 47 -5.06 -27.68 10.15
CA ASP A 47 -4.27 -28.80 10.61
C ASP A 47 -3.96 -28.59 12.10
N GLU A 48 -4.75 -29.21 12.97
CA GLU A 48 -4.61 -29.05 14.42
C GLU A 48 -3.37 -29.76 14.97
N LYS A 49 -2.89 -30.81 14.28
CA LYS A 49 -1.69 -31.54 14.70
C LYS A 49 -0.44 -30.71 14.47
N ASN A 50 -0.38 -29.99 13.35
CA ASN A 50 0.75 -29.14 12.99
C ASN A 50 0.54 -27.65 13.34
N GLN A 51 -0.62 -27.28 13.87
CA GLN A 51 -1.01 -25.90 14.20
C GLN A 51 -0.98 -24.93 13.00
N ILE A 52 -1.42 -25.42 11.84
CA ILE A 52 -1.44 -24.64 10.60
C ILE A 52 -2.88 -24.29 10.24
N LEU A 53 -3.12 -23.01 9.98
CA LEU A 53 -4.39 -22.49 9.47
C LEU A 53 -4.17 -21.92 8.07
N THR A 54 -4.85 -22.47 7.07
CA THR A 54 -4.80 -21.98 5.69
C THR A 54 -6.08 -21.21 5.39
N THR A 55 -5.96 -19.91 5.10
CA THR A 55 -7.11 -19.02 4.86
C THR A 55 -6.89 -18.13 3.65
N ASN A 56 -7.97 -17.81 2.93
CA ASN A 56 -8.00 -16.71 1.99
C ASN A 56 -8.44 -15.44 2.71
N ALA A 57 -7.63 -14.38 2.64
CA ALA A 57 -7.95 -13.09 3.24
C ALA A 57 -7.42 -11.96 2.35
N TRP A 58 -8.14 -10.83 2.38
CA TRP A 58 -7.68 -9.59 1.78
C TRP A 58 -6.92 -8.77 2.81
N LEU A 59 -5.69 -8.37 2.46
CA LEU A 59 -4.92 -7.40 3.21
C LEU A 59 -5.17 -6.01 2.63
N ASN A 60 -5.65 -5.10 3.46
CA ASN A 60 -5.76 -3.69 3.13
C ASN A 60 -4.68 -2.92 3.90
N LEU A 61 -3.84 -2.20 3.17
CA LEU A 61 -2.80 -1.36 3.76
C LEU A 61 -3.04 0.07 3.28
N VAL A 62 -3.25 0.99 4.21
CA VAL A 62 -3.42 2.42 3.94
C VAL A 62 -2.40 3.18 4.76
N SER A 63 -1.60 3.99 4.08
CA SER A 63 -0.70 4.96 4.72
C SER A 63 -1.06 6.35 4.23
N ASP A 64 -1.08 7.30 5.16
CA ASP A 64 -1.27 8.70 4.86
C ASP A 64 0.08 9.27 4.38
N MET A 65 0.46 8.95 3.14
CA MET A 65 1.65 9.52 2.52
C MET A 65 1.45 11.02 2.31
N TYR A 66 2.41 11.84 2.71
CA TYR A 66 2.35 13.28 2.43
C TYR A 66 2.15 13.49 0.92
N PRO A 67 1.16 14.33 0.51
CA PRO A 67 0.70 14.33 -0.86
C PRO A 67 1.77 14.89 -1.79
N LEU A 68 2.08 14.12 -2.84
CA LEU A 68 2.48 14.64 -4.13
C LEU A 68 1.34 15.54 -4.63
N ARG A 69 1.35 16.82 -4.27
CA ARG A 69 0.34 17.83 -4.64
C ARG A 69 0.93 18.84 -5.60
#